data_AF-A0A4Q8R813-F1
#
_entry.id   AF-A0A4Q8R813-F1
#
_cell.length_a   1.000
_cell.length_b   1.000
_cell.length_c   1.000
_cell.angle_alpha   90.00
_cell.angle_beta   90.00
_cell.angle_gamma   90.00
#
_symmetry.space_group_name_H-M   'P 1'
#
loop_
_entity.id
_entity.type
_entity.pdbx_description
1 polymer ?
#
loop_
_entity_poly.entity_id
_entity_poly.type
_entity_poly.pdbx_seq_one_letter_code
_entity_poly.pdbx_strand_id
1 'polypeptide(L)'
;MPTPYTEDAYSYRVDFASRVIATGRNATRSFDTCFEMHDGNAVAVALYRRSRRNPKLRGNLFRYLGRDNLVALAYRERRRPTRALAEWAAQLRAAGRADFDKMMAAVEAERAAKRERAIAAGYSLHEIEPYWFVFKRPDGSLGDHKRHVESDVYYDACSDLERLAVPERAQSSTVA
;
A
#
# COMPACT_ATOMS: atom_id res chain seq x y z
N MET A 1 -16.47 -24.19 1.73
CA MET A 1 -17.26 -23.01 1.32
C MET A 1 -16.29 -21.90 0.95
N PRO A 2 -16.34 -21.33 -0.27
CA PRO A 2 -15.50 -20.19 -0.63
C PRO A 2 -15.90 -18.96 0.20
N THR A 3 -14.90 -18.16 0.59
CA THR A 3 -15.07 -16.88 1.29
C THR A 3 -14.48 -15.75 0.43
N PRO A 4 -14.74 -14.46 0.73
CA PRO A 4 -14.12 -13.36 -0.02
C PRO A 4 -12.58 -13.38 0.01
N TYR A 5 -12.00 -13.97 1.08
CA TYR A 5 -10.57 -14.12 1.31
C TYR A 5 -9.93 -15.21 0.46
N THR A 6 -10.72 -16.14 -0.09
CA THR A 6 -10.18 -17.18 -0.97
C THR A 6 -9.63 -16.52 -2.24
N GLU A 7 -8.37 -16.78 -2.55
CA GLU A 7 -7.63 -16.08 -3.60
C GLU A 7 -8.35 -16.14 -4.96
N ASP A 8 -8.76 -17.34 -5.38
CA ASP A 8 -9.44 -17.57 -6.66
C ASP A 8 -10.97 -17.53 -6.57
N ALA A 9 -11.53 -16.75 -5.64
CA ALA A 9 -12.98 -16.62 -5.46
C ALA A 9 -13.59 -15.36 -6.10
N TYR A 10 -13.12 -14.97 -7.29
CA TYR A 10 -13.65 -13.80 -8.02
C TYR A 10 -15.19 -13.82 -8.15
N SER A 11 -15.76 -14.92 -8.64
CA SER A 11 -17.21 -15.03 -8.83
C SER A 11 -17.97 -14.89 -7.51
N TYR A 12 -17.43 -15.44 -6.43
CA TYR A 12 -18.00 -15.31 -5.09
C TYR A 12 -17.97 -13.86 -4.63
N ARG A 13 -16.85 -13.14 -4.78
CA ARG A 13 -16.74 -11.71 -4.42
C ARG A 13 -17.77 -10.87 -5.17
N VAL A 14 -17.94 -11.09 -6.48
CA VAL A 14 -18.96 -10.37 -7.28
C VAL A 14 -20.37 -10.67 -6.78
N ASP A 15 -20.69 -11.94 -6.51
CA ASP A 15 -22.04 -12.34 -6.06
C ASP A 15 -22.34 -11.82 -4.65
N PHE A 16 -21.37 -11.93 -3.74
CA PHE A 16 -21.48 -11.43 -2.38
C PHE A 16 -21.67 -9.90 -2.35
N ALA A 17 -20.79 -9.15 -3.01
CA ALA A 17 -20.88 -7.69 -3.09
C ALA A 17 -22.19 -7.25 -3.75
N SER A 18 -22.62 -7.93 -4.83
CA SER A 18 -23.88 -7.64 -5.50
C SER A 18 -25.08 -7.80 -4.57
N ARG A 19 -25.09 -8.81 -3.69
CA ARG A 19 -26.17 -9.04 -2.72
C ARG A 19 -26.18 -7.97 -1.63
N VAL A 20 -25.02 -7.63 -1.09
CA VAL A 20 -24.88 -6.58 -0.06
C VAL A 20 -25.40 -5.25 -0.59
N ILE A 21 -24.94 -4.82 -1.77
CA ILE A 21 -25.35 -3.53 -2.36
C ILE A 21 -26.83 -3.55 -2.73
N ALA A 22 -27.32 -4.61 -3.38
CA ALA A 22 -28.74 -4.69 -3.77
C ALA A 22 -29.69 -4.69 -2.56
N THR A 23 -29.24 -5.13 -1.38
CA THR A 23 -30.03 -5.11 -0.14
C THR A 23 -29.85 -3.82 0.67
N GLY A 24 -28.89 -2.96 0.31
CA GLY A 24 -28.65 -1.69 1.02
C GLY A 24 -28.13 -1.88 2.45
N ARG A 25 -27.56 -3.05 2.77
CA ARG A 25 -27.01 -3.39 4.09
C ARG A 25 -25.73 -2.62 4.40
N ASN A 26 -25.39 -2.47 5.67
CA ASN A 26 -24.10 -1.89 6.06
C ASN A 26 -22.93 -2.68 5.45
N ALA A 27 -21.90 -1.97 5.03
CA ALA A 27 -20.64 -2.58 4.62
C ALA A 27 -20.01 -3.30 5.82
N THR A 28 -19.37 -4.42 5.56
CA THR A 28 -18.67 -5.24 6.55
C THR A 28 -17.26 -5.49 6.07
N ARG A 29 -16.36 -5.97 6.95
CA ARG A 29 -15.00 -6.35 6.54
C ARG A 29 -15.00 -7.33 5.37
N SER A 30 -15.88 -8.32 5.37
CA SER A 30 -16.04 -9.26 4.26
C SER A 30 -16.48 -8.60 2.95
N PHE A 31 -17.24 -7.50 3.03
CA PHE A 31 -17.60 -6.70 1.87
C PHE A 31 -16.40 -5.89 1.37
N ASP A 32 -15.65 -5.25 2.26
CA ASP A 32 -14.45 -4.48 1.91
C ASP A 32 -13.41 -5.40 1.23
N THR A 33 -13.23 -6.61 1.75
CA THR A 33 -12.38 -7.66 1.16
C THR A 33 -12.76 -7.98 -0.29
N CYS A 34 -14.02 -7.79 -0.71
CA CYS A 34 -14.39 -8.02 -2.11
C CYS A 34 -13.67 -7.07 -3.09
N PHE A 35 -13.09 -5.97 -2.58
CA PHE A 35 -12.36 -4.98 -3.37
C PHE A 35 -10.86 -4.92 -3.02
N GLU A 36 -10.46 -5.42 -1.86
CA GLU A 36 -9.07 -5.39 -1.37
C GLU A 36 -8.19 -6.56 -1.86
N MET A 37 -8.77 -7.61 -2.47
CA MET A 37 -8.04 -8.79 -2.94
C MET A 37 -7.30 -8.58 -4.27
N HIS A 38 -6.79 -7.37 -4.54
CA HIS A 38 -6.10 -6.94 -5.76
C HIS A 38 -6.92 -7.03 -7.07
N ASP A 39 -8.15 -7.55 -7.05
CA ASP A 39 -9.04 -7.64 -8.22
C ASP A 39 -10.29 -6.76 -8.12
N GLY A 40 -10.31 -5.80 -7.19
CA GLY A 40 -11.46 -4.92 -6.95
C GLY A 40 -11.94 -4.17 -8.19
N ASN A 41 -11.04 -3.82 -9.12
CA ASN A 41 -11.43 -3.21 -10.40
C ASN A 41 -12.30 -4.14 -11.25
N ALA A 42 -11.96 -5.43 -11.35
CA ALA A 42 -12.76 -6.40 -12.09
C ALA A 42 -14.13 -6.60 -11.42
N VAL A 43 -14.16 -6.68 -10.09
CA VAL A 43 -15.39 -6.79 -9.31
C VAL A 43 -16.29 -5.56 -9.54
N ALA A 44 -15.74 -4.35 -9.46
CA ALA A 44 -16.47 -3.11 -9.67
C ALA A 44 -17.06 -3.01 -11.09
N VAL A 45 -16.30 -3.35 -12.13
CA VAL A 45 -16.80 -3.41 -13.52
C VAL A 45 -17.94 -4.43 -13.66
N ALA A 46 -17.83 -5.59 -13.02
CA ALA A 46 -18.88 -6.61 -13.04
C ALA A 46 -20.17 -6.10 -12.38
N LEU A 47 -20.06 -5.43 -11.22
CA LEU A 47 -21.19 -4.83 -10.51
C LEU A 47 -21.85 -3.72 -11.33
N TYR A 48 -21.07 -2.85 -11.96
CA TYR A 48 -21.59 -1.81 -12.85
C TYR A 48 -22.35 -2.40 -14.04
N ARG A 49 -21.86 -3.48 -14.65
CA ARG A 49 -22.57 -4.16 -15.73
C ARG A 49 -23.87 -4.80 -15.25
N ARG A 50 -23.85 -5.46 -14.08
CA ARG A 50 -25.03 -6.09 -13.47
C ARG A 50 -26.09 -5.06 -13.10
N SER A 51 -25.70 -3.87 -12.64
CA SER A 51 -26.64 -2.80 -12.23
C SER A 51 -27.52 -2.32 -13.40
N ARG A 52 -27.02 -2.39 -14.64
CA ARG A 52 -27.80 -2.04 -15.83
C ARG A 52 -29.09 -2.86 -15.95
N ARG A 53 -29.09 -4.10 -15.44
CA ARG A 53 -30.23 -5.04 -15.48
C ARG A 53 -30.86 -5.30 -14.11
N ASN A 54 -30.28 -4.78 -13.02
CA ASN A 54 -30.77 -4.99 -11.66
C ASN A 54 -31.09 -3.62 -11.01
N PRO A 55 -32.37 -3.22 -10.94
CA PRO A 55 -32.78 -1.93 -10.38
C PRO A 55 -32.39 -1.72 -8.92
N LYS A 56 -32.43 -2.76 -8.09
CA LYS A 56 -32.05 -2.68 -6.67
C LYS A 56 -30.56 -2.40 -6.51
N LEU A 57 -29.74 -3.12 -7.28
CA LEU A 57 -28.30 -2.88 -7.33
C LEU A 57 -28.00 -1.47 -7.86
N ARG A 58 -28.68 -1.04 -8.92
CA ARG A 58 -28.50 0.30 -9.52
C ARG A 58 -28.83 1.43 -8.55
N GLY A 59 -29.93 1.33 -7.82
CA GLY A 59 -30.35 2.36 -6.87
C GLY A 59 -29.33 2.58 -5.75
N ASN A 60 -28.63 1.52 -5.34
CA ASN A 60 -27.68 1.57 -4.23
C ASN A 60 -26.22 1.69 -4.66
N LEU A 61 -25.87 1.44 -5.93
CA LEU A 61 -24.48 1.26 -6.37
C LEU A 61 -23.54 2.39 -5.92
N PHE A 62 -23.96 3.63 -6.10
CA PHE A 62 -23.15 4.80 -5.82
C PHE A 62 -23.11 5.22 -4.35
N ARG A 63 -23.85 4.53 -3.47
CA ARG A 63 -23.67 4.64 -2.01
C ARG A 63 -22.41 3.92 -1.53
N TYR A 64 -21.95 2.91 -2.28
CA TYR A 64 -20.81 2.08 -1.90
C TYR A 64 -19.58 2.34 -2.77
N LEU A 65 -19.77 2.67 -4.04
CA LEU A 65 -18.69 2.87 -5.00
C LEU A 65 -18.70 4.31 -5.51
N GLY A 66 -17.52 4.95 -5.50
CA GLY A 66 -17.34 6.30 -6.03
C GLY A 66 -17.78 6.38 -7.50
N ARG A 67 -18.80 7.20 -7.78
CA ARG A 67 -19.47 7.27 -9.08
C ARG A 67 -18.52 7.53 -10.24
N ASP A 68 -17.72 8.57 -10.15
CA ASP A 68 -16.89 9.02 -11.26
C ASP A 68 -15.78 8.01 -11.59
N ASN A 69 -15.10 7.51 -10.55
CA ASN A 69 -14.09 6.46 -10.69
C ASN A 69 -14.68 5.18 -11.30
N LEU A 70 -15.85 4.75 -10.83
CA LEU A 70 -16.50 3.54 -11.34
C LEU A 70 -16.93 3.70 -12.80
N VAL A 71 -17.56 4.83 -13.14
CA VAL A 71 -18.01 5.09 -14.52
C VAL A 71 -16.81 5.21 -15.47
N ALA A 72 -15.75 5.91 -15.07
CA ALA A 72 -14.52 6.03 -15.85
C ALA A 72 -13.85 4.66 -16.06
N LEU A 73 -13.73 3.85 -15.00
CA LEU A 73 -13.20 2.48 -15.07
C LEU A 73 -14.05 1.60 -16.01
N ALA A 74 -15.37 1.61 -15.84
CA ALA A 74 -16.27 0.82 -16.66
C ALA A 74 -16.24 1.24 -18.14
N TYR A 75 -16.05 2.54 -18.41
CA TYR A 75 -15.86 3.05 -19.76
C TYR A 75 -14.51 2.61 -20.34
N ARG A 76 -13.41 2.73 -19.59
CA ARG A 76 -12.08 2.26 -20.02
C ARG A 76 -12.13 0.78 -20.42
N GLU A 77 -12.77 -0.04 -19.60
CA GLU A 77 -12.87 -1.49 -19.79
C GLU A 77 -14.10 -1.95 -20.59
N ARG A 78 -14.81 -1.03 -21.26
CA ARG A 78 -16.06 -1.34 -21.97
C ARG A 78 -15.90 -2.39 -23.08
N ARG A 79 -14.71 -2.47 -23.68
CA ARG A 79 -14.38 -3.44 -24.74
C ARG A 79 -14.05 -4.84 -24.22
N ARG A 80 -13.73 -4.98 -22.93
CA ARG A 80 -13.44 -6.28 -22.32
C ARG A 80 -14.74 -7.08 -22.17
N PRO A 81 -14.88 -8.28 -22.75
CA PRO A 81 -16.13 -9.04 -22.64
C PRO A 81 -16.34 -9.54 -21.19
N THR A 82 -17.60 -9.66 -20.75
CA THR A 82 -17.91 -10.05 -19.35
C THR A 82 -17.33 -11.41 -18.97
N ARG A 83 -17.29 -12.35 -19.92
CA ARG A 83 -16.67 -13.68 -19.73
C ARG A 83 -15.17 -13.62 -19.43
N ALA A 84 -14.47 -12.57 -19.85
CA ALA A 84 -13.04 -12.39 -19.62
C ALA A 84 -12.72 -11.64 -18.31
N LEU A 85 -13.72 -11.26 -17.52
CA LEU A 85 -13.47 -10.53 -16.27
C LEU A 85 -12.84 -11.42 -15.19
N ALA A 86 -13.11 -12.72 -15.17
CA ALA A 86 -12.49 -13.64 -14.21
C ALA A 86 -10.99 -13.83 -14.49
N GLU A 87 -10.62 -13.96 -15.77
CA GLU A 87 -9.23 -14.01 -16.21
C GLU A 87 -8.53 -12.69 -15.91
N TRP A 88 -9.17 -11.56 -16.22
CA TRP A 88 -8.61 -10.25 -15.89
C TRP A 88 -8.43 -10.05 -14.38
N ALA A 89 -9.38 -10.53 -13.57
CA ALA A 89 -9.23 -10.54 -12.13
C ALA A 89 -7.97 -11.31 -11.69
N ALA A 90 -7.73 -12.50 -12.25
CA ALA A 90 -6.52 -13.28 -11.96
C ALA A 90 -5.24 -12.52 -12.36
N GLN A 91 -5.23 -11.86 -13.52
CA GLN A 91 -4.11 -11.02 -13.95
C GLN A 91 -3.85 -9.86 -12.99
N LEU A 92 -4.90 -9.18 -12.53
CA LEU A 92 -4.79 -8.10 -11.55
C LEU A 92 -4.23 -8.60 -10.22
N ARG A 93 -4.66 -9.77 -9.74
CA ARG A 93 -4.10 -10.36 -8.51
C ARG A 93 -2.62 -10.69 -8.64
N ALA A 94 -2.22 -11.28 -9.76
CA ALA A 94 -0.81 -11.58 -10.02
C ALA A 94 0.04 -10.30 -10.08
N ALA A 95 -0.44 -9.26 -10.76
CA ALA A 95 0.23 -7.96 -10.82
C ALA A 95 0.32 -7.30 -9.44
N GLY A 96 -0.77 -7.28 -8.68
CA GLY A 96 -0.82 -6.70 -7.34
C GLY A 96 0.15 -7.36 -6.36
N ARG A 97 0.28 -8.69 -6.41
CA ARG A 97 1.30 -9.41 -5.63
C ARG A 97 2.71 -9.04 -6.05
N ALA A 98 2.99 -9.04 -7.35
CA ALA A 98 4.31 -8.69 -7.85
C ALA A 98 4.71 -7.26 -7.46
N ASP A 99 3.78 -6.31 -7.46
CA ASP A 99 4.03 -4.94 -7.03
C ASP A 99 4.24 -4.83 -5.52
N PHE A 100 3.47 -5.60 -4.73
CA PHE A 100 3.69 -5.70 -3.28
C PHE A 100 5.06 -6.29 -2.94
N ASP A 101 5.46 -7.37 -3.61
CA ASP A 101 6.76 -8.01 -3.41
C ASP A 101 7.91 -7.06 -3.74
N LYS A 102 7.79 -6.28 -4.82
CA LYS A 102 8.77 -5.22 -5.15
C LYS A 102 8.85 -4.15 -4.08
N MET A 103 7.70 -3.70 -3.56
CA MET A 103 7.65 -2.70 -2.49
C MET A 103 8.35 -3.23 -1.24
N MET A 104 8.07 -4.48 -0.84
CA MET A 104 8.70 -5.11 0.32
C MET A 104 10.20 -5.28 0.14
N ALA A 105 10.66 -5.72 -1.05
CA ALA A 105 12.08 -5.81 -1.36
C ALA A 105 12.77 -4.44 -1.30
N ALA A 106 12.12 -3.37 -1.77
CA ALA A 106 12.65 -2.01 -1.68
C ALA A 106 12.76 -1.55 -0.22
N VAL A 107 11.75 -1.82 0.61
CA VAL A 107 11.78 -1.53 2.05
C VAL A 107 12.90 -2.29 2.75
N GLU A 108 13.12 -3.56 2.40
CA GLU A 108 14.22 -4.36 2.94
C GLU A 108 15.59 -3.84 2.50
N ALA A 109 15.75 -3.47 1.23
CA ALA A 109 16.99 -2.87 0.72
C ALA A 109 17.29 -1.53 1.42
N GLU A 110 16.27 -0.69 1.61
CA GLU A 110 16.42 0.57 2.35
C GLU A 110 16.83 0.29 3.81
N ARG A 111 16.22 -0.70 4.45
CA ARG A 111 16.58 -1.15 5.81
C ARG A 111 18.00 -1.72 5.87
N ALA A 112 18.46 -2.42 4.85
CA ALA A 112 19.84 -2.93 4.79
C ALA A 112 20.85 -1.78 4.67
N ALA A 113 20.60 -0.83 3.74
CA ALA A 113 21.45 0.34 3.56
C ALA A 113 21.53 1.20 4.83
N LYS A 114 20.42 1.33 5.57
CA LYS A 114 20.37 1.96 6.89
C LYS A 114 21.32 1.31 7.88
N ARG A 115 21.28 -0.02 7.96
CA ARG A 115 22.13 -0.80 8.88
C ARG A 115 23.60 -0.61 8.53
N GLU A 116 23.96 -0.71 7.25
CA GLU A 116 25.33 -0.51 6.78
C GLU A 116 25.87 0.89 7.14
N ARG A 117 25.08 1.95 6.91
CA ARG A 117 25.45 3.32 7.28
C ARG A 117 25.65 3.49 8.79
N ALA A 118 24.77 2.89 9.60
CA ALA A 118 24.90 2.96 11.06
C ALA A 118 26.17 2.23 11.55
N ILE A 119 26.47 1.05 11.01
CA ILE A 119 27.70 0.31 11.33
C ILE A 119 28.93 1.11 10.93
N ALA A 120 28.94 1.71 9.74
CA ALA A 120 30.05 2.56 9.27
C ALA A 120 30.25 3.81 10.16
N ALA A 121 29.17 4.34 10.75
CA ALA A 121 29.22 5.45 11.71
C ALA A 121 29.58 5.01 13.16
N GLY A 122 29.95 3.74 13.37
CA GLY A 122 30.43 3.23 14.66
C GLY A 122 29.31 2.78 15.61
N TYR A 123 28.07 2.64 15.13
CA TYR A 123 26.98 2.12 15.93
C TYR A 123 26.96 0.59 15.94
N SER A 124 26.79 -0.04 17.10
CA SER A 124 26.55 -1.50 17.19
C SER A 124 25.06 -1.82 17.18
N LEU A 125 24.70 -2.86 16.42
CA LEU A 125 23.31 -3.32 16.27
C LEU A 125 22.93 -4.26 17.42
N HIS A 126 21.85 -3.93 18.13
CA HIS A 126 21.21 -4.85 19.07
C HIS A 126 19.78 -5.17 18.60
N GLU A 127 19.46 -6.45 18.49
CA GLU A 127 18.09 -6.91 18.18
C GLU A 127 17.22 -6.88 19.43
N ILE A 128 16.04 -6.26 19.33
CA ILE A 128 15.00 -6.34 20.37
C ILE A 128 13.69 -6.67 19.68
N GLU A 129 13.30 -7.96 19.72
CA GLU A 129 12.12 -8.49 19.02
C GLU A 129 12.13 -8.29 17.49
N PRO A 130 11.40 -9.11 16.71
CA PRO A 130 11.67 -9.30 15.27
C PRO A 130 11.50 -8.06 14.36
N TYR A 131 11.14 -6.91 14.91
CA TYR A 131 10.85 -5.69 14.17
C TYR A 131 11.64 -4.45 14.63
N TRP A 132 12.51 -4.53 15.64
CA TRP A 132 13.20 -3.34 16.18
C TRP A 132 14.70 -3.56 16.36
N PHE A 133 15.46 -2.56 15.93
CA PHE A 133 16.90 -2.47 16.18
C PHE A 133 17.17 -1.25 17.05
N VAL A 134 17.99 -1.44 18.08
CA VAL A 134 18.54 -0.33 18.87
C VAL A 134 20.02 -0.20 18.57
N PHE A 135 20.46 1.02 18.29
CA PHE A 135 21.84 1.35 17.98
C PHE A 135 22.54 1.87 19.24
N LYS A 136 23.69 1.28 19.59
CA LYS A 136 24.55 1.76 20.68
C LYS A 136 25.65 2.65 20.10
N ARG A 137 25.88 3.80 20.72
CA ARG A 137 26.93 4.75 20.32
C ARG A 137 28.32 4.26 20.74
N PRO A 138 29.40 4.78 20.11
CA PRO A 138 30.78 4.47 20.49
C PRO A 138 31.12 4.74 21.97
N ASP A 139 30.45 5.72 22.59
CA ASP A 139 30.60 6.08 24.00
C ASP A 139 29.88 5.11 24.97
N GLY A 140 29.25 4.07 24.44
CA GLY A 140 28.54 3.06 25.21
C GLY A 140 27.11 3.43 25.59
N SER A 141 26.64 4.64 25.26
CA SER A 141 25.26 5.06 25.48
C SER A 141 24.32 4.42 24.45
N LEU A 142 23.09 4.10 24.88
CA LEU A 142 22.02 3.72 23.96
C LEU A 142 21.49 4.99 23.28
N GLY A 143 21.29 4.95 21.97
CA GLY A 143 20.59 6.02 21.25
C GLY A 143 19.17 6.16 21.82
N ASP A 144 18.86 7.34 22.36
CA ASP A 144 17.63 7.57 23.11
C ASP A 144 16.43 7.74 22.17
N HIS A 145 15.77 6.63 21.82
CA HIS A 145 14.54 6.63 21.02
C HIS A 145 13.40 5.88 21.69
N LYS A 146 13.02 6.34 22.87
CA LYS A 146 11.61 6.29 23.30
C LYS A 146 10.83 7.45 22.68
N ARG A 147 10.62 7.41 21.37
CA ARG A 147 9.43 8.01 20.75
C ARG A 147 8.94 7.02 19.73
N HIS A 148 7.64 6.84 19.68
CA HIS A 148 6.98 6.19 18.56
C HIS A 148 7.31 7.03 17.33
N VAL A 149 8.36 6.66 16.59
CA VAL A 149 8.86 7.43 15.45
C VAL A 149 7.94 7.15 14.27
N GLU A 150 6.86 7.91 14.19
CA GLU A 150 6.55 8.50 12.89
C GLU A 150 7.77 9.35 12.49
N SER A 151 8.38 8.95 11.37
CA SER A 151 9.29 9.68 10.47
C SER A 151 10.53 10.45 10.94
N ASP A 152 10.64 11.01 12.15
CA ASP A 152 11.49 12.21 12.28
C ASP A 152 12.95 11.94 12.70
N VAL A 153 13.21 10.87 13.45
CA VAL A 153 14.59 10.47 13.81
C VAL A 153 15.37 9.98 12.59
N TYR A 154 14.65 9.41 11.63
CA TYR A 154 15.22 8.87 10.42
C TYR A 154 15.76 9.98 9.50
N TYR A 155 15.25 11.21 9.67
CA TYR A 155 15.71 12.40 8.95
C TYR A 155 16.89 13.11 9.62
N ASP A 156 16.98 13.18 10.96
CA ASP A 156 18.03 13.99 11.62
C ASP A 156 19.44 13.45 11.37
N ALA A 157 19.64 12.12 11.41
CA ALA A 157 20.94 11.53 11.10
C ALA A 157 21.35 11.69 9.61
N CYS A 158 20.38 11.88 8.71
CA CYS A 158 20.65 12.21 7.30
C CYS A 158 20.79 13.72 7.07
N SER A 159 20.08 14.56 7.84
CA SER A 159 20.13 16.02 7.78
C SER A 159 21.44 16.58 8.33
N ASP A 160 21.99 15.98 9.38
CA ASP A 160 23.29 16.35 9.90
C ASP A 160 24.43 16.00 8.93
N LEU A 161 24.26 14.95 8.11
CA LEU A 161 25.17 14.63 7.01
C LEU A 161 25.03 15.60 5.82
N GLU A 162 23.83 16.10 5.52
CA GLU A 162 23.65 17.16 4.51
C GLU A 162 24.24 18.51 4.95
N ARG A 163 24.22 18.82 6.26
CA ARG A 163 24.93 20.00 6.82
C ARG A 163 26.45 19.86 6.77
N LEU A 164 26.98 18.65 6.90
CA LEU A 164 28.42 18.35 6.78
C LEU A 164 28.91 18.26 5.32
N ALA A 165 27.99 18.21 4.34
CA ALA A 165 28.30 18.13 2.91
C ALA A 165 28.28 19.49 2.20
N VAL A 166 28.08 20.61 2.90
CA VAL A 166 28.27 21.96 2.33
C VAL A 166 29.76 22.29 2.37
N PRO A 167 30.46 22.43 1.22
CA PRO A 167 31.84 22.91 1.23
C PRO A 167 31.86 24.32 1.79
N GLU A 168 32.69 24.55 2.82
CA GLU A 168 33.05 25.88 3.32
C GLU A 168 33.41 26.77 2.13
N ARG A 169 32.52 27.69 1.76
CA ARG A 169 32.91 28.84 0.96
C ARG A 169 33.89 29.62 1.81
N ALA A 170 35.15 29.56 1.38
CA ALA A 170 36.26 30.36 1.85
C ALA A 170 35.79 31.76 2.27
N GLN A 171 35.91 32.05 3.57
CA GLN A 171 35.93 33.41 4.06
C GLN A 171 37.22 34.05 3.53
N SER A 172 37.13 34.70 2.37
CA SER A 172 38.20 35.55 1.88
C SER A 172 38.18 36.83 2.71
N SER A 173 39.15 36.95 3.60
CA SER A 173 39.51 38.19 4.25
C SER A 173 39.98 39.18 3.19
N THR A 174 39.32 40.33 3.09
CA THR A 174 39.92 41.53 2.53
C THR A 174 39.79 42.60 3.61
N VAL A 175 40.90 42.79 4.33
CA VAL A 175 41.11 43.93 5.21
C VAL A 175 41.84 44.98 4.38
N ALA A 176 41.22 46.16 4.32
CA ALA A 176 41.74 47.50 4.01
C ALA A 176 42.62 47.68 2.75
#